data_AF-J1QNA7-F1
#
_entry.id   AF-J1QNA7-F1
#
_cell.length_a   1.000
_cell.length_b   1.000
_cell.length_c   1.000
_cell.angle_alpha   90.00
_cell.angle_beta   90.00
_cell.angle_gamma   90.00
#
_symmetry.space_group_name_H-M   'P 1'
#
loop_
_entity.id
_entity.type
_entity.pdbx_description
1 polymer ?
#
loop_
_entity_poly.entity_id
_entity_poly.type
_entity_poly.pdbx_seq_one_letter_code
_entity_poly.pdbx_strand_id
1 'polypeptide(L)'
;MDMLNQWIATFSNTWQEADWVFLVLFGLFFFAVWFLPSLLALLFNRRHLGKIALLNVPAGFSVIAWGALIVWAVTGKLGEKLAAKARLKPVS
;
A
#
# COMPACT_ATOMS: atom_id res chain seq x y z
N MET A 1 18.17 -3.41 -31.43
CA MET A 1 17.28 -2.23 -31.47
C MET A 1 15.84 -2.61 -31.77
N ASP A 2 15.60 -3.71 -32.49
CA ASP A 2 14.24 -4.11 -32.92
C ASP A 2 13.30 -4.52 -31.78
N MET A 3 13.79 -5.22 -30.74
CA MET A 3 12.98 -5.61 -29.58
C MET A 3 12.45 -4.39 -28.80
N LEU A 4 13.30 -3.37 -28.59
CA LEU A 4 12.91 -2.15 -27.87
C LEU A 4 11.83 -1.38 -28.67
N ASN A 5 12.03 -1.25 -29.98
CA ASN A 5 11.07 -0.61 -30.87
C ASN A 5 9.73 -1.37 -30.91
N GLN A 6 9.78 -2.70 -30.92
CA GLN A 6 8.59 -3.54 -30.87
C GLN A 6 7.84 -3.40 -29.54
N TRP A 7 8.55 -3.33 -28.41
CA TRP A 7 7.96 -3.06 -27.09
C TRP A 7 7.29 -1.69 -27.02
N ILE A 8 7.96 -0.65 -27.53
CA ILE A 8 7.41 0.71 -27.58
C ILE A 8 6.15 0.75 -28.47
N ALA A 9 6.20 0.13 -29.65
CA ALA A 9 5.05 0.07 -30.57
C ALA A 9 3.86 -0.66 -29.95
N THR A 10 4.11 -1.80 -29.28
CA THR A 10 3.06 -2.56 -28.59
C THR A 10 2.42 -1.75 -27.47
N PHE A 11 3.24 -1.08 -26.64
CA PHE A 11 2.75 -0.22 -25.56
C PHE A 11 1.95 0.97 -26.10
N SER A 12 2.45 1.62 -27.15
CA SER A 12 1.78 2.76 -27.80
C SER A 12 0.41 2.36 -28.38
N ASN A 13 0.32 1.22 -29.07
CA ASN A 13 -0.94 0.73 -29.63
C ASN A 13 -1.93 0.39 -28.50
N THR A 14 -1.47 -0.29 -27.45
CA THR A 14 -2.30 -0.62 -26.28
C THR A 14 -2.84 0.63 -25.58
N TRP A 15 -2.05 1.71 -25.55
CA TRP A 15 -2.49 2.99 -24.98
C TRP A 15 -3.51 3.72 -25.85
N GLN A 16 -3.36 3.65 -27.18
CA GLN A 16 -4.32 4.26 -28.12
C GLN A 16 -5.67 3.53 -28.14
N GLU A 17 -5.66 2.22 -27.93
CA GLU A 17 -6.86 1.37 -27.85
C GLU A 17 -7.42 1.28 -26.42
N ALA A 18 -6.88 2.04 -25.46
CA ALA A 18 -7.30 1.97 -24.07
C ALA A 18 -8.74 2.48 -23.88
N ASP A 19 -9.67 1.55 -23.64
CA ASP A 19 -11.06 1.87 -23.33
C ASP A 19 -11.22 2.54 -21.94
N TRP A 20 -12.30 3.30 -21.78
CA TRP A 20 -12.67 3.94 -20.51
C TRP A 20 -12.73 2.96 -19.33
N VAL A 21 -13.21 1.73 -19.56
CA VAL A 21 -13.27 0.68 -18.54
C VAL A 21 -11.86 0.28 -18.09
N PHE A 22 -10.94 0.13 -19.04
CA PHE A 22 -9.56 -0.20 -18.74
C PHE A 22 -8.89 0.91 -17.91
N LEU A 23 -9.07 2.17 -18.30
CA LEU A 23 -8.51 3.31 -17.57
C LEU A 23 -9.06 3.41 -16.14
N VAL A 24 -10.37 3.20 -15.94
CA VAL A 24 -10.99 3.22 -14.61
C VAL A 24 -10.50 2.06 -13.75
N LEU A 25 -10.45 0.83 -14.29
CA LEU A 25 -9.94 -0.33 -13.56
C LEU A 25 -8.46 -0.18 -13.22
N PHE A 26 -7.65 0.28 -14.17
CA PHE A 26 -6.23 0.54 -13.96
C PHE A 26 -6.02 1.62 -12.89
N GLY A 27 -6.76 2.72 -12.97
CA GLY A 27 -6.71 3.77 -11.95
C GLY A 27 -7.09 3.25 -10.57
N LEU A 28 -8.19 2.50 -10.47
CA LEU A 28 -8.63 1.91 -9.21
C LEU A 28 -7.61 0.93 -8.64
N PHE A 29 -7.05 0.06 -9.49
CA PHE A 29 -5.99 -0.86 -9.11
C PHE A 29 -4.73 -0.13 -8.64
N PHE A 30 -4.31 0.90 -9.38
CA PHE A 30 -3.18 1.74 -9.03
C PHE A 30 -3.39 2.41 -7.67
N PHE A 31 -4.56 3.00 -7.41
CA PHE A 31 -4.89 3.56 -6.10
C PHE A 31 -4.94 2.50 -5.00
N ALA A 32 -5.46 1.31 -5.27
CA ALA A 32 -5.50 0.22 -4.31
C ALA A 32 -4.10 -0.25 -3.91
N VAL A 33 -3.17 -0.35 -4.87
CA VAL A 33 -1.77 -0.71 -4.62
C VAL A 33 -1.04 0.45 -3.92
N TRP A 34 -1.23 1.68 -4.39
CA TRP A 34 -0.61 2.86 -3.78
C TRP A 34 -1.02 3.03 -2.32
N PHE A 35 -2.31 2.82 -2.01
CA PHE A 35 -2.89 2.89 -0.66
C PHE A 35 -2.96 1.55 0.08
N LEU A 36 -2.26 0.53 -0.41
CA LEU A 36 -2.21 -0.79 0.23
C LEU A 36 -1.79 -0.75 1.73
N PRO A 37 -0.80 0.06 2.15
CA PRO A 37 -0.43 0.13 3.57
C PRO A 37 -1.55 0.70 4.44
N SER A 38 -2.33 1.64 3.90
CA SER A 38 -3.49 2.23 4.58
C SER A 38 -4.66 1.25 4.68
N LEU A 39 -4.89 0.45 3.62
CA LEU A 39 -5.85 -0.66 3.63
C LEU A 39 -5.48 -1.73 4.65
N LEU A 40 -4.20 -2.09 4.75
CA LEU A 40 -3.71 -3.00 5.79
C LEU A 40 -3.89 -2.41 7.19
N ALA A 41 -3.63 -1.11 7.36
CA ALA A 41 -3.85 -0.43 8.63
C ALA A 41 -5.34 -0.41 9.02
N LEU A 42 -6.27 -0.30 8.06
CA LEU A 42 -7.71 -0.42 8.30
C LEU A 42 -8.12 -1.77 8.90
N LEU A 43 -7.47 -2.85 8.49
CA LEU A 43 -7.78 -4.21 8.94
C LEU A 43 -7.05 -4.58 10.24
N PHE A 44 -5.77 -4.22 10.33
CA PHE A 44 -4.89 -4.64 11.41
C PHE A 44 -4.66 -3.55 12.46
N ASN A 45 -4.59 -2.27 12.08
CA ASN A 45 -4.09 -1.19 12.94
C ASN A 45 -4.94 0.09 12.86
N ARG A 46 -6.25 -0.03 13.14
CA ARG A 46 -7.22 1.08 13.04
C ARG A 46 -6.84 2.31 13.86
N ARG A 47 -6.11 2.11 14.96
CA ARG A 47 -5.65 3.20 15.84
C ARG A 47 -4.59 4.09 15.18
N HIS A 48 -3.70 3.52 14.38
CA HIS A 48 -2.63 4.25 13.71
C HIS A 48 -2.92 4.54 12.22
N LEU A 49 -4.10 4.16 11.75
CA LEU A 49 -4.58 4.39 10.38
C LEU A 49 -4.34 5.83 9.91
N GLY A 50 -4.74 6.84 10.69
CA GLY A 50 -4.58 8.24 10.29
C GLY A 50 -3.12 8.64 10.06
N LYS A 51 -2.19 8.10 10.87
CA LYS A 51 -0.76 8.36 10.72
C LYS A 51 -0.19 7.64 9.48
N ILE A 52 -0.58 6.38 9.29
CA ILE A 52 -0.14 5.58 8.14
C ILE A 52 -0.66 6.19 6.84
N ALA A 53 -1.92 6.64 6.79
CA ALA A 53 -2.51 7.27 5.62
C ALA A 53 -1.83 8.60 5.26
N LEU A 54 -1.51 9.43 6.27
CA LEU A 54 -0.78 10.68 6.06
C LEU A 54 0.64 10.42 5.53
N LEU A 55 1.34 9.43 6.08
CA LEU A 55 2.68 9.03 5.65
C LEU A 55 2.67 8.31 4.30
N ASN A 56 1.53 7.74 3.88
CA ASN A 56 1.44 7.02 2.63
C ASN A 56 1.61 7.94 1.41
N VAL A 57 1.22 9.22 1.53
CA VAL A 57 1.39 10.23 0.47
C VAL A 57 2.87 10.46 0.13
N PRO A 58 3.76 10.80 1.09
CA PRO A 58 5.19 10.88 0.82
C PRO A 58 5.86 9.51 0.64
N ALA A 59 5.36 8.45 1.29
CA ALA A 59 5.95 7.11 1.15
C ALA A 59 5.78 6.52 -0.25
N GLY A 60 4.76 6.93 -1.00
CA GLY A 60 4.61 6.52 -2.41
C GLY A 60 5.79 6.95 -3.30
N PHE A 61 6.57 7.96 -2.90
CA PHE A 61 7.79 8.36 -3.61
C PHE A 61 9.00 7.46 -3.31
N SER A 62 8.92 6.59 -2.28
CA SER A 62 10.03 5.72 -1.87
C SER A 62 9.53 4.31 -1.54
N VAL A 63 9.96 3.33 -2.35
CA VAL A 63 9.62 1.91 -2.17
C VAL A 63 9.98 1.41 -0.76
N ILE A 64 11.07 1.89 -0.17
CA ILE A 64 11.51 1.50 1.18
C ILE A 64 10.54 2.05 2.23
N ALA A 65 10.15 3.32 2.13
CA ALA A 65 9.18 3.92 3.05
C ALA A 65 7.81 3.24 2.91
N TRP A 66 7.37 2.95 1.69
CA TRP A 66 6.13 2.22 1.42
C TRP A 66 6.15 0.82 2.05
N GLY A 67 7.25 0.07 1.89
CA GLY A 67 7.43 -1.24 2.53
C GLY A 67 7.45 -1.17 4.06
N ALA A 68 8.11 -0.16 4.64
CA ALA A 68 8.11 0.05 6.10
C ALA A 68 6.71 0.32 6.65
N LEU A 69 5.88 1.08 5.93
CA LEU A 69 4.48 1.31 6.31
C LEU A 69 3.66 0.02 6.27
N ILE A 70 3.90 -0.89 5.31
CA ILE A 70 3.24 -2.20 5.27
C ILE A 70 3.56 -3.01 6.52
N VAL A 71 4.85 -3.11 6.86
CA VAL A 71 5.28 -3.83 8.07
C VAL A 71 4.64 -3.23 9.31
N TRP A 72 4.64 -1.89 9.44
CA TRP A 72 4.05 -1.20 10.58
C TRP A 72 2.52 -1.35 10.65
N ALA A 73 1.84 -1.34 9.50
CA ALA A 73 0.41 -1.59 9.40
C ALA A 73 0.03 -2.98 9.95
N VAL A 74 0.85 -4.00 9.67
CA VAL A 74 0.60 -5.38 10.12
C VAL A 74 1.05 -5.61 11.57
N THR A 75 2.20 -5.08 11.98
CA THR A 75 2.78 -5.34 13.33
C THR A 75 2.16 -4.51 14.45
N GLY A 76 1.56 -3.35 14.18
CA GLY A 76 1.04 -2.48 15.25
C GLY A 76 -0.01 -3.14 16.16
N LYS A 77 -0.84 -4.04 15.61
CA LYS A 77 -1.83 -4.82 16.39
C LYS A 77 -1.18 -5.80 17.38
N LEU A 78 -0.05 -6.39 16.99
CA LEU A 78 0.68 -7.36 17.80
C LEU A 78 1.33 -6.66 19.01
N GLY A 79 1.94 -5.49 18.77
CA GLY A 79 2.54 -4.68 19.83
C GLY A 79 1.53 -4.28 20.92
N GLU A 80 0.33 -3.83 20.53
CA GLU A 80 -0.72 -3.49 21.49
C GLU A 80 -1.23 -4.71 22.27
N LYS A 81 -1.43 -5.86 21.61
CA LYS A 81 -1.86 -7.09 22.30
C LYS A 81 -0.84 -7.56 23.33
N LEU A 82 0.45 -7.49 23.01
CA LEU A 82 1.53 -7.86 23.92
C LEU A 82 1.65 -6.85 25.07
N ALA A 83 1.54 -5.54 24.80
CA ALA A 83 1.55 -4.51 25.82
C ALA A 83 0.35 -4.63 26.79
N ALA A 84 -0.84 -4.94 26.27
CA ALA A 84 -2.01 -5.21 27.10
C ALA A 84 -1.81 -6.46 27.98
N LYS A 85 -1.25 -7.54 27.42
CA LYS A 85 -0.96 -8.77 28.15
C LYS A 85 0.12 -8.57 29.24
N ALA A 86 1.11 -7.72 29.00
CA ALA A 86 2.14 -7.35 29.97
C ALA A 86 1.58 -6.47 31.11
N ARG A 87 0.62 -5.58 30.82
CA ARG A 87 -0.05 -4.74 31.83
C ARG A 87 -1.02 -5.51 32.73
N LEU A 88 -1.50 -6.67 32.30
CA LEU A 88 -2.42 -7.52 33.06
C LEU A 88 -1.72 -8.49 34.03
N LYS A 89 -0.41 -8.40 34.25
CA LYS A 89 0.27 -9.19 35.28
C LYS A 89 0.67 -8.33 36.50
N PRO A 90 -0.26 -7.97 37.40
CA PRO A 90 0.12 -7.79 38.79
C PRO A 90 0.37 -9.19 39.36
N VAL A 91 1.65 -9.51 39.62
CA VAL A 91 1.99 -10.61 40.52
C VAL A 91 1.84 -10.04 41.92
N SER A 92 0.66 -10.21 42.52
CA SER A 92 0.45 -10.13 43.96
C SER A 92 0.77 -11.48 44.60
#